data_AF-A0AAY4CG75-F1
#
_entry.id   AF-A0AAY4CG75-F1
#
_cell.length_a   1.000
_cell.length_b   1.000
_cell.length_c   1.000
_cell.angle_alpha   90.00
_cell.angle_beta   90.00
_cell.angle_gamma   90.00
#
_symmetry.space_group_name_H-M   'P 1'
#
loop_
_entity.id
_entity.type
_entity.pdbx_description
1 polymer ?
#
loop_
_entity_poly.entity_id
_entity_poly.type
_entity_poly.pdbx_seq_one_letter_code
_entity_poly.pdbx_strand_id
1 'polypeptide(L)'
;MDNSGKEKEAMQLMAEADKKVKSSGSFLGGMFGGNHKVEDACEMYARAANMFKMAKNWSEAINCLNAAIEIYTDMGRFTIAAKHHMTIAEVYESELVDIEKAIAHYEQAADYYKGEESNSSANKCLLKVGFFSAQLEQYAKAIEIYEQVATNTMDNPLLKYNAKEYFFKAALCHFIVDELNAKLAIEKYEGMFPAFSDSRECKLLKKLLEAHEEQNSEAFTEAVKEFDSISRLDQWQTTMLLRIKKTIQGDAGDLK
;
A
#
# COMPACT_ATOMS: atom_id res chain seq x y z
N MET A 1 -23.90 15.40 -18.46
CA MET A 1 -22.66 14.99 -19.15
C MET A 1 -22.94 13.62 -19.74
N ASP A 2 -22.74 13.46 -21.05
CA ASP A 2 -23.05 12.22 -21.77
C ASP A 2 -21.96 11.17 -21.50
N ASN A 3 -22.16 10.35 -20.45
CA ASN A 3 -21.26 9.24 -20.15
C ASN A 3 -21.33 8.15 -21.24
N SER A 4 -22.46 8.01 -21.93
CA SER A 4 -22.64 6.99 -22.97
C SER A 4 -21.80 7.26 -24.22
N GLY A 5 -21.64 8.53 -24.60
CA GLY A 5 -20.74 8.92 -25.70
C GLY A 5 -19.27 8.57 -25.40
N LYS A 6 -18.82 8.86 -24.18
CA LYS A 6 -17.43 8.58 -23.74
C LYS A 6 -17.14 7.09 -23.63
N GLU A 7 -18.09 6.29 -23.16
CA GLU A 7 -17.94 4.83 -23.11
C GLU A 7 -17.82 4.22 -24.50
N LYS A 8 -18.64 4.69 -25.46
CA LYS A 8 -18.58 4.20 -26.84
C LYS A 8 -17.24 4.53 -27.50
N GLU A 9 -16.74 5.74 -27.30
CA GLU A 9 -15.45 6.16 -27.82
C GLU A 9 -14.30 5.36 -27.16
N ALA A 10 -14.37 5.12 -25.85
CA ALA A 10 -13.41 4.28 -25.13
C ALA A 10 -13.42 2.82 -25.62
N MET A 11 -14.60 2.23 -25.88
CA MET A 11 -14.72 0.89 -26.46
C MET A 11 -14.13 0.81 -27.87
N GLN A 12 -14.31 1.86 -28.69
CA GLN A 12 -13.70 1.92 -30.03
C GLN A 12 -12.18 1.95 -29.94
N LEU A 13 -11.62 2.78 -29.06
CA LEU A 13 -10.18 2.84 -28.82
C LEU A 13 -9.61 1.50 -28.35
N MET A 14 -10.31 0.81 -27.44
CA MET A 14 -9.94 -0.52 -26.97
C MET A 14 -9.92 -1.54 -28.12
N ALA A 15 -10.96 -1.57 -28.95
CA ALA A 15 -11.05 -2.48 -30.09
C ALA A 15 -9.98 -2.20 -31.17
N GLU A 16 -9.57 -0.95 -31.34
CA GLU A 16 -8.47 -0.58 -32.23
C GLU A 16 -7.10 -0.98 -31.65
N ALA A 17 -6.90 -0.79 -30.35
CA ALA A 17 -5.69 -1.24 -29.65
C ALA A 17 -5.53 -2.77 -29.77
N ASP A 18 -6.59 -3.54 -29.55
CA ASP A 18 -6.61 -5.00 -29.73
C ASP A 18 -6.20 -5.43 -31.13
N LYS A 19 -6.71 -4.74 -32.16
CA LYS A 19 -6.35 -5.02 -33.56
C LYS A 19 -4.88 -4.74 -33.81
N LYS A 20 -4.33 -3.65 -33.26
CA LYS A 20 -2.91 -3.31 -33.38
C LYS A 20 -2.02 -4.38 -32.73
N VAL A 21 -2.37 -4.83 -31.52
CA VAL A 21 -1.64 -5.91 -30.80
C VAL A 21 -1.69 -7.22 -31.59
N LYS A 22 -2.87 -7.63 -32.08
CA LYS A 22 -3.00 -8.86 -32.88
C LYS A 22 -2.26 -8.79 -34.22
N SER A 23 -2.23 -7.62 -34.85
CA SER A 23 -1.49 -7.40 -36.10
C SER A 23 0.03 -7.41 -35.91
N SER A 24 0.52 -7.21 -34.69
CA SER A 24 1.95 -7.25 -34.35
C SER A 24 2.41 -8.67 -33.94
N GLY A 25 1.52 -9.53 -33.46
CA GLY A 25 1.79 -10.93 -33.09
C GLY A 25 1.75 -11.97 -34.23
N SER A 26 1.59 -11.57 -35.49
CA SER A 26 1.64 -12.52 -36.63
C SER A 26 3.08 -12.91 -36.95
N PHE A 27 3.48 -14.03 -36.35
CA PHE A 27 4.74 -14.80 -36.30
C PHE A 27 5.53 -15.07 -37.62
N LEU A 28 5.38 -14.29 -38.70
CA LEU A 28 6.10 -14.55 -39.98
C LEU A 28 6.49 -13.27 -40.75
N GLY A 29 6.94 -12.21 -40.07
CA GLY A 29 7.37 -11.01 -40.78
C GLY A 29 8.19 -9.98 -39.98
N GLY A 30 9.51 -10.05 -40.08
CA GLY A 30 10.37 -8.86 -40.11
C GLY A 30 10.90 -8.34 -38.76
N MET A 31 12.14 -8.71 -38.48
CA MET A 31 12.94 -8.50 -37.28
C MET A 31 13.27 -7.03 -36.89
N PHE A 32 12.52 -5.98 -37.26
CA PHE A 32 12.93 -4.59 -36.92
C PHE A 32 11.81 -3.51 -36.80
N GLY A 33 10.53 -3.87 -36.59
CA GLY A 33 9.44 -2.85 -36.56
C GLY A 33 8.22 -3.08 -35.64
N GLY A 34 8.27 -4.07 -34.74
CA GLY A 34 7.11 -4.46 -33.91
C GLY A 34 6.83 -3.56 -32.70
N ASN A 35 7.87 -3.04 -32.03
CA ASN A 35 7.71 -2.36 -30.73
C ASN A 35 6.85 -1.09 -30.79
N HIS A 36 6.98 -0.26 -31.82
CA HIS A 36 6.21 0.99 -31.89
C HIS A 36 4.69 0.76 -32.02
N LYS A 37 4.26 -0.31 -32.70
CA LYS A 37 2.82 -0.63 -32.82
C LYS A 37 2.23 -1.09 -31.50
N VAL A 38 3.05 -1.73 -30.67
CA VAL A 38 2.69 -2.25 -29.37
C VAL A 38 2.67 -1.10 -28.33
N GLU A 39 3.63 -0.18 -28.38
CA GLU A 39 3.62 1.07 -27.59
C GLU A 39 2.40 1.94 -27.91
N ASP A 40 2.09 2.14 -29.20
CA ASP A 40 0.89 2.85 -29.63
C ASP A 40 -0.39 2.22 -29.07
N ALA A 41 -0.47 0.89 -29.02
CA ALA A 41 -1.62 0.20 -28.47
C ALA A 41 -1.74 0.41 -26.96
N CYS A 42 -0.62 0.41 -26.22
CA CYS A 42 -0.63 0.73 -24.79
C CYS A 42 -1.12 2.16 -24.50
N GLU A 43 -0.69 3.14 -25.31
CA GLU A 43 -1.21 4.51 -25.17
C GLU A 43 -2.72 4.57 -25.42
N MET A 44 -3.21 3.82 -26.41
CA MET A 44 -4.64 3.73 -26.70
C MET A 44 -5.42 3.09 -25.53
N TYR A 45 -4.89 2.02 -24.93
CA TYR A 45 -5.46 1.43 -23.71
C TYR A 45 -5.46 2.40 -22.53
N ALA A 46 -4.38 3.15 -22.31
CA ALA A 46 -4.31 4.14 -21.23
C ALA A 46 -5.32 5.28 -21.44
N ARG A 47 -5.51 5.74 -22.69
CA ARG A 47 -6.54 6.74 -23.03
C ARG A 47 -7.95 6.18 -22.82
N ALA A 48 -8.22 4.97 -23.30
CA ALA A 48 -9.50 4.28 -23.08
C ALA A 48 -9.80 4.12 -21.59
N ALA A 49 -8.81 3.69 -20.79
CA ALA A 49 -8.94 3.58 -19.33
C ALA A 49 -9.32 4.92 -18.69
N ASN A 50 -8.67 6.02 -19.06
CA ASN A 50 -9.02 7.36 -18.55
C ASN A 50 -10.46 7.76 -18.90
N MET A 51 -10.92 7.44 -20.11
CA MET A 51 -12.29 7.73 -20.55
C MET A 51 -13.32 6.88 -19.79
N PHE A 52 -13.03 5.60 -19.56
CA PHE A 52 -13.85 4.74 -18.72
C PHE A 52 -13.90 5.23 -17.27
N LYS A 53 -12.77 5.69 -16.71
CA LYS A 53 -12.73 6.36 -15.38
C LYS A 53 -13.63 7.59 -15.35
N MET A 54 -13.59 8.45 -16.37
CA MET A 54 -14.47 9.63 -16.46
C MET A 54 -15.95 9.25 -16.59
N ALA A 55 -16.26 8.12 -17.24
CA ALA A 55 -17.61 7.59 -17.35
C ALA A 55 -18.09 6.86 -16.08
N LYS A 56 -17.20 6.68 -15.08
CA LYS A 56 -17.41 5.87 -13.87
C LYS A 56 -17.59 4.38 -14.13
N ASN A 57 -17.09 3.89 -15.27
CA ASN A 57 -17.04 2.47 -15.58
C ASN A 57 -15.68 1.90 -15.16
N TRP A 58 -15.55 1.63 -13.86
CA TRP A 58 -14.29 1.21 -13.25
C TRP A 58 -13.83 -0.17 -13.72
N SER A 59 -14.76 -1.09 -13.98
CA SER A 59 -14.45 -2.44 -14.46
C SER A 59 -13.73 -2.40 -15.80
N GLU A 60 -14.28 -1.66 -16.78
CA GLU A 60 -13.65 -1.55 -18.09
C GLU A 60 -12.35 -0.74 -18.07
N ALA A 61 -12.25 0.25 -17.18
CA ALA A 61 -10.99 0.97 -16.97
C ALA A 61 -9.87 0.02 -16.47
N ILE A 62 -10.19 -0.86 -15.52
CA ILE A 62 -9.25 -1.85 -14.99
C ILE A 62 -8.88 -2.86 -16.07
N ASN A 63 -9.84 -3.35 -16.87
CA ASN A 63 -9.57 -4.24 -18.00
C ASN A 63 -8.58 -3.62 -18.99
N CYS A 64 -8.77 -2.35 -19.36
CA CYS A 64 -7.86 -1.63 -20.24
C CYS A 64 -6.45 -1.48 -19.63
N LEU A 65 -6.36 -1.19 -18.33
CA LEU A 65 -5.08 -1.06 -17.65
C LEU A 65 -4.36 -2.41 -17.52
N ASN A 66 -5.08 -3.50 -17.25
CA ASN A 66 -4.51 -4.85 -17.22
C ASN A 66 -3.96 -5.25 -18.59
N ALA A 67 -4.70 -4.99 -19.68
CA ALA A 67 -4.20 -5.22 -21.03
C ALA A 67 -2.91 -4.41 -21.31
N ALA A 68 -2.84 -3.15 -20.88
CA ALA A 68 -1.63 -2.35 -21.00
C ALA A 68 -0.47 -2.90 -20.16
N ILE A 69 -0.75 -3.37 -18.93
CA ILE A 69 0.24 -3.98 -18.03
C ILE A 69 0.87 -5.21 -18.66
N GLU A 70 0.06 -6.14 -19.18
CA GLU A 70 0.56 -7.37 -19.83
C GLU A 70 1.56 -7.02 -20.93
N ILE A 71 1.18 -6.09 -21.79
CA ILE A 71 2.02 -5.63 -22.89
C ILE A 71 3.31 -4.95 -22.37
N TYR A 72 3.21 -4.04 -21.41
CA TYR A 72 4.40 -3.38 -20.85
C TYR A 72 5.33 -4.36 -20.13
N THR A 73 4.78 -5.40 -19.51
CA THR A 73 5.55 -6.47 -18.86
C THR A 73 6.29 -7.29 -19.91
N ASP A 74 5.63 -7.67 -21.00
CA ASP A 74 6.25 -8.39 -22.14
C ASP A 74 7.35 -7.56 -22.82
N MET A 75 7.19 -6.24 -22.83
CA MET A 75 8.20 -5.30 -23.35
C MET A 75 9.37 -5.04 -22.38
N GLY A 76 9.33 -5.59 -21.17
CA GLY A 76 10.31 -5.34 -20.11
C GLY A 76 10.27 -3.92 -19.54
N ARG A 77 9.14 -3.21 -19.67
CA ARG A 77 8.92 -1.84 -19.14
C ARG A 77 8.25 -1.89 -17.77
N PHE A 78 8.89 -2.56 -16.80
CA PHE A 78 8.32 -2.81 -15.47
C PHE A 78 7.98 -1.53 -14.70
N THR A 79 8.78 -0.48 -14.84
CA THR A 79 8.49 0.84 -14.22
C THR A 79 7.14 1.42 -14.68
N ILE A 80 6.73 1.22 -15.94
CA ILE A 80 5.44 1.74 -16.46
C ILE A 80 4.30 0.81 -16.04
N ALA A 81 4.52 -0.51 -16.12
CA ALA A 81 3.57 -1.51 -15.63
C ALA A 81 3.23 -1.27 -14.15
N ALA A 82 4.23 -1.00 -13.31
CA ALA A 82 4.06 -0.68 -11.89
C ALA A 82 3.18 0.57 -11.66
N LYS A 83 3.33 1.62 -12.48
CA LYS A 83 2.45 2.82 -12.42
C LYS A 83 1.00 2.48 -12.74
N HIS A 84 0.77 1.61 -13.72
CA HIS A 84 -0.58 1.15 -14.04
C HIS A 84 -1.16 0.27 -12.92
N HIS A 85 -0.37 -0.62 -12.33
CA HIS A 85 -0.79 -1.38 -11.14
C HIS A 85 -1.18 -0.46 -9.97
N MET A 86 -0.40 0.58 -9.69
CA MET A 86 -0.76 1.58 -8.66
C MET A 86 -2.09 2.27 -8.99
N THR A 87 -2.30 2.64 -10.25
CA THR A 87 -3.56 3.30 -10.68
C THR A 87 -4.76 2.36 -10.51
N ILE A 88 -4.61 1.06 -10.81
CA ILE A 88 -5.64 0.06 -10.57
C ILE A 88 -5.92 -0.08 -9.07
N ALA A 89 -4.87 -0.15 -8.25
CA ALA A 89 -5.00 -0.28 -6.81
C ALA A 89 -5.70 0.93 -6.18
N GLU A 90 -5.42 2.15 -6.64
CA GLU A 90 -6.12 3.37 -6.23
C GLU A 90 -7.62 3.34 -6.60
N VAL A 91 -7.98 2.78 -7.75
CA VAL A 91 -9.40 2.61 -8.14
C VAL A 91 -10.10 1.58 -7.24
N TYR A 92 -9.42 0.48 -6.90
CA TYR A 92 -9.96 -0.50 -5.94
C TYR A 92 -10.09 0.08 -4.53
N GLU A 93 -9.15 0.94 -4.12
CA GLU A 93 -9.15 1.66 -2.83
C GLU A 93 -10.33 2.65 -2.73
N SER A 94 -10.54 3.52 -3.73
CA SER A 94 -11.49 4.62 -3.61
C SER A 94 -12.91 4.30 -4.09
N GLU A 95 -13.06 3.58 -5.21
CA GLU A 95 -14.35 3.44 -5.89
C GLU A 95 -15.03 2.09 -5.63
N LEU A 96 -14.25 1.01 -5.67
CA LEU A 96 -14.78 -0.35 -5.54
C LEU A 96 -14.72 -0.88 -4.10
N VAL A 97 -13.92 -0.24 -3.24
CA VAL A 97 -13.71 -0.60 -1.83
C VAL A 97 -13.34 -2.07 -1.65
N ASP A 98 -12.62 -2.61 -2.64
CA ASP A 98 -12.11 -3.99 -2.63
C ASP A 98 -10.64 -3.95 -2.18
N ILE A 99 -10.47 -3.93 -0.85
CA ILE A 99 -9.17 -3.76 -0.20
C ILE A 99 -8.24 -4.94 -0.50
N GLU A 100 -8.78 -6.15 -0.62
CA GLU A 100 -8.00 -7.37 -0.91
C GLU A 100 -7.34 -7.29 -2.29
N LYS A 101 -8.09 -6.89 -3.32
CA LYS A 101 -7.51 -6.69 -4.66
C LYS A 101 -6.57 -5.49 -4.71
N ALA A 102 -6.89 -4.42 -3.99
CA ALA A 102 -6.00 -3.26 -3.90
C ALA A 102 -4.62 -3.67 -3.35
N ILE A 103 -4.58 -4.50 -2.30
CA ILE A 103 -3.35 -5.06 -1.74
C ILE A 103 -2.57 -5.83 -2.81
N ALA A 104 -3.21 -6.77 -3.50
CA ALA A 104 -2.55 -7.60 -4.50
C ALA A 104 -1.89 -6.76 -5.62
N HIS A 105 -2.57 -5.72 -6.11
CA HIS A 105 -2.01 -4.83 -7.14
C HIS A 105 -0.90 -3.93 -6.58
N TYR A 106 -1.01 -3.43 -5.34
CA TYR A 106 0.07 -2.66 -4.70
C TYR A 106 1.31 -3.51 -4.42
N GLU A 107 1.15 -4.79 -4.06
CA GLU A 107 2.27 -5.73 -3.88
C GLU A 107 3.00 -5.98 -5.20
N GLN A 108 2.27 -6.30 -6.26
CA GLN A 108 2.87 -6.46 -7.59
C GLN A 108 3.59 -5.19 -8.07
N ALA A 109 3.01 -4.00 -7.82
CA ALA A 109 3.69 -2.74 -8.12
C ALA A 109 4.99 -2.58 -7.31
N ALA A 110 4.97 -2.93 -6.02
CA ALA A 110 6.14 -2.86 -5.16
C ALA A 110 7.25 -3.79 -5.65
N ASP A 111 6.92 -5.02 -6.06
CA ASP A 111 7.88 -6.00 -6.56
C ASP A 111 8.55 -5.53 -7.85
N TYR A 112 7.79 -4.95 -8.79
CA TYR A 112 8.34 -4.34 -9.99
C TYR A 112 9.28 -3.17 -9.68
N TYR A 113 8.90 -2.26 -8.77
CA TYR A 113 9.78 -1.16 -8.38
C TYR A 113 11.03 -1.64 -7.64
N LYS A 114 10.92 -2.69 -6.82
CA LYS A 114 12.05 -3.29 -6.12
C LYS A 114 13.04 -3.93 -7.09
N GLY A 115 12.54 -4.62 -8.13
CA GLY A 115 13.36 -5.20 -9.19
C GLY A 115 14.13 -4.15 -10.00
N GLU A 116 13.55 -2.97 -10.20
CA GLU A 116 14.16 -1.83 -10.91
C GLU A 116 15.02 -0.93 -9.99
N GLU A 117 15.36 -1.39 -8.78
CA GLU A 117 16.10 -0.65 -7.74
C GLU A 117 15.46 0.69 -7.32
N SER A 118 14.18 0.89 -7.63
CA SER A 118 13.40 2.09 -7.30
C SER A 118 12.82 2.01 -5.88
N ASN A 119 13.70 2.02 -4.88
CA ASN A 119 13.33 1.82 -3.47
C ASN A 119 12.30 2.82 -2.94
N SER A 120 12.36 4.10 -3.35
CA SER A 120 11.40 5.11 -2.90
C SER A 120 9.97 4.81 -3.35
N SER A 121 9.80 4.38 -4.61
CA SER A 121 8.49 4.02 -5.18
C SER A 121 7.98 2.70 -4.62
N ALA A 122 8.88 1.73 -4.43
CA ALA A 122 8.57 0.46 -3.78
C ALA A 122 8.08 0.69 -2.34
N ASN A 123 8.80 1.49 -1.54
CA ASN A 123 8.42 1.82 -0.18
C ASN A 123 7.04 2.50 -0.12
N LYS A 124 6.72 3.40 -1.05
CA LYS A 124 5.39 4.02 -1.12
C LYS A 124 4.28 2.98 -1.31
N CYS A 125 4.48 2.00 -2.19
CA CYS A 125 3.51 0.92 -2.43
C CYS A 125 3.41 -0.01 -1.22
N LEU A 126 4.54 -0.43 -0.65
CA LEU A 126 4.60 -1.27 0.54
C LEU A 126 3.90 -0.64 1.75
N LEU A 127 4.04 0.68 1.96
CA LEU A 127 3.34 1.37 3.04
C LEU A 127 1.81 1.32 2.88
N LYS A 128 1.30 1.38 1.63
CA LYS A 128 -0.12 1.17 1.34
C LYS A 128 -0.54 -0.28 1.61
N VAL A 129 0.27 -1.25 1.21
CA VAL A 129 0.02 -2.67 1.52
C VAL A 129 -0.05 -2.89 3.04
N GLY A 130 0.92 -2.38 3.80
CA GLY A 130 0.94 -2.50 5.25
C GLY A 130 -0.27 -1.84 5.92
N PHE A 131 -0.69 -0.66 5.41
CA PHE A 131 -1.87 0.05 5.91
C PHE A 131 -3.15 -0.77 5.74
N PHE A 132 -3.37 -1.29 4.53
CA PHE A 132 -4.56 -2.10 4.22
C PHE A 132 -4.53 -3.49 4.87
N SER A 133 -3.35 -4.11 4.96
CA SER A 133 -3.18 -5.40 5.64
C SER A 133 -3.54 -5.27 7.12
N ALA A 134 -3.14 -4.18 7.78
CA ALA A 134 -3.54 -3.90 9.17
C ALA A 134 -5.06 -3.66 9.31
N GLN A 135 -5.71 -3.04 8.32
CA GLN A 135 -7.17 -2.87 8.32
C GLN A 135 -7.90 -4.21 8.22
N LEU A 136 -7.43 -5.12 7.36
CA LEU A 136 -7.91 -6.50 7.20
C LEU A 136 -7.47 -7.45 8.32
N GLU A 137 -6.89 -6.93 9.40
CA GLU A 137 -6.44 -7.72 10.57
C GLU A 137 -5.31 -8.72 10.28
N GLN A 138 -4.64 -8.57 9.13
CA GLN A 138 -3.43 -9.30 8.76
C GLN A 138 -2.19 -8.63 9.40
N TYR A 139 -2.17 -8.54 10.73
CA TYR A 139 -1.12 -7.81 11.45
C TYR A 139 0.28 -8.39 11.24
N ALA A 140 0.41 -9.73 11.17
CA ALA A 140 1.70 -10.39 10.91
C ALA A 140 2.32 -9.92 9.58
N LYS A 141 1.51 -9.87 8.52
CA LYS A 141 1.94 -9.38 7.20
C LYS A 141 2.29 -7.88 7.24
N ALA A 142 1.48 -7.08 7.93
CA ALA A 142 1.74 -5.64 8.07
C ALA A 142 3.06 -5.36 8.82
N ILE A 143 3.37 -6.14 9.87
CA ILE A 143 4.62 -6.05 10.64
C ILE A 143 5.82 -6.28 9.73
N GLU A 144 5.86 -7.40 9.00
CA GLU A 144 6.97 -7.75 8.12
C GLU A 144 7.24 -6.64 7.10
N ILE A 145 6.17 -6.10 6.52
CA ILE A 145 6.27 -5.01 5.54
C ILE A 145 6.80 -3.72 6.18
N TYR A 146 6.30 -3.33 7.36
CA TYR A 146 6.76 -2.12 8.03
C TYR A 146 8.22 -2.25 8.51
N GLU A 147 8.64 -3.41 9.02
CA GLU A 147 10.05 -3.66 9.37
C GLU A 147 10.96 -3.62 8.15
N GLN A 148 10.54 -4.22 7.03
CA GLN A 148 11.28 -4.19 5.78
C GLN A 148 11.44 -2.74 5.27
N VAL A 149 10.35 -1.97 5.24
CA VAL A 149 10.40 -0.57 4.80
C VAL A 149 11.23 0.28 5.76
N ALA A 150 11.13 0.07 7.07
CA ALA A 150 11.94 0.77 8.07
C ALA A 150 13.43 0.51 7.86
N THR A 151 13.82 -0.74 7.64
CA THR A 151 15.23 -1.13 7.38
C THR A 151 15.76 -0.47 6.10
N ASN A 152 15.03 -0.57 5.00
CA ASN A 152 15.40 0.08 3.73
C ASN A 152 15.50 1.61 3.85
N THR A 153 14.67 2.20 4.71
CA THR A 153 14.64 3.65 4.95
C THR A 153 15.82 4.10 5.81
N MET A 154 16.30 3.27 6.73
CA MET A 154 17.48 3.55 7.55
C MET A 154 18.77 3.56 6.74
N ASP A 155 18.87 2.70 5.72
CA ASP A 155 20.01 2.67 4.79
C ASP A 155 20.14 3.98 4.00
N ASN A 156 19.06 4.75 3.88
CA ASN A 156 19.05 6.04 3.21
C ASN A 156 19.13 7.22 4.21
N PRO A 157 20.25 7.97 4.26
CA PRO A 157 20.43 9.08 5.20
C PRO A 157 19.35 10.17 5.13
N LEU A 158 18.70 10.34 3.96
CA LEU A 158 17.65 11.35 3.75
C LEU A 158 16.31 10.95 4.39
N LEU A 159 16.01 9.65 4.43
CA LEU A 159 14.74 9.13 4.92
C LEU A 159 14.81 8.62 6.36
N LYS A 160 16.00 8.59 6.96
CA LYS A 160 16.27 8.14 8.33
C LYS A 160 15.29 8.69 9.39
N TYR A 161 14.79 9.91 9.21
CA TYR A 161 13.81 10.52 10.13
C TYR A 161 12.39 9.93 10.03
N ASN A 162 12.04 9.31 8.90
CA ASN A 162 10.74 8.66 8.69
C ASN A 162 10.72 7.23 9.26
N ALA A 163 11.89 6.60 9.44
CA ALA A 163 11.99 5.23 9.95
C ALA A 163 11.30 5.06 11.32
N LYS A 164 11.36 6.09 12.19
CA LYS A 164 10.68 6.09 13.50
C LYS A 164 9.16 5.90 13.38
N GLU A 165 8.54 6.45 12.34
CA GLU A 165 7.10 6.31 12.11
C GLU A 165 6.76 4.87 11.73
N TYR A 166 7.59 4.24 10.90
CA TYR A 166 7.39 2.86 10.47
C TYR A 166 7.59 1.86 11.62
N PHE A 167 8.62 2.06 12.46
CA PHE A 167 8.79 1.28 13.69
C PHE A 167 7.63 1.45 14.66
N PHE A 168 7.10 2.67 14.80
CA PHE A 168 5.92 2.91 15.60
C PHE A 168 4.69 2.14 15.07
N LYS A 169 4.44 2.19 13.76
CA LYS A 169 3.35 1.44 13.12
C LYS A 169 3.52 -0.09 13.28
N ALA A 170 4.75 -0.60 13.12
CA ALA A 170 5.06 -2.02 13.33
C ALA A 170 4.85 -2.44 14.79
N ALA A 171 5.32 -1.64 15.75
CA ALA A 171 5.15 -1.91 17.18
C ALA A 171 3.67 -1.95 17.59
N LEU A 172 2.84 -1.02 17.10
CA LEU A 172 1.40 -1.05 17.34
C LEU A 172 0.75 -2.34 16.79
N CYS A 173 1.19 -2.82 15.63
CA CYS A 173 0.71 -4.09 15.09
C CYS A 173 1.14 -5.28 15.95
N HIS A 174 2.39 -5.30 16.44
CA HIS A 174 2.85 -6.34 17.39
C HIS A 174 2.02 -6.35 18.67
N PHE A 175 1.71 -5.18 19.22
CA PHE A 175 0.90 -5.02 20.42
C PHE A 175 -0.49 -5.67 20.30
N ILE A 176 -1.10 -5.61 19.11
CA ILE A 176 -2.41 -6.25 18.88
C ILE A 176 -2.28 -7.77 18.87
N VAL A 177 -1.15 -8.31 18.40
CA VAL A 177 -0.92 -9.75 18.31
C VAL A 177 -0.53 -10.33 19.66
N ASP A 178 0.51 -9.78 20.29
CA ASP A 178 1.05 -10.24 21.56
C ASP A 178 1.93 -9.16 22.20
N GLU A 179 1.66 -8.89 23.48
CA GLU A 179 2.41 -7.95 24.32
C GLU A 179 3.91 -8.30 24.39
N LEU A 180 4.24 -9.59 24.52
CA LEU A 180 5.63 -10.02 24.63
C LEU A 180 6.40 -9.69 23.35
N ASN A 181 5.77 -9.93 22.19
CA ASN A 181 6.35 -9.60 20.89
C ASN A 181 6.53 -8.09 20.72
N ALA A 182 5.61 -7.27 21.24
CA ALA A 182 5.76 -5.82 21.21
C ALA A 182 6.95 -5.34 22.03
N LYS A 183 7.15 -5.90 23.23
CA LYS A 183 8.30 -5.59 24.10
C LYS A 183 9.63 -5.94 23.44
N LEU A 184 9.74 -7.15 22.89
CA LEU A 184 10.92 -7.60 22.15
C LEU A 184 11.19 -6.76 20.90
N ALA A 185 10.13 -6.37 20.16
CA ALA A 185 10.25 -5.51 19.00
C ALA A 185 10.76 -4.11 19.37
N ILE A 186 10.27 -3.52 20.46
CA ILE A 186 10.75 -2.21 20.93
C ILE A 186 12.22 -2.28 21.30
N GLU A 187 12.65 -3.27 22.08
CA GLU A 187 14.07 -3.45 22.44
C GLU A 187 14.96 -3.62 21.19
N LYS A 188 14.51 -4.40 20.20
CA LYS A 188 15.18 -4.55 18.90
C LYS A 188 15.30 -3.20 18.18
N TYR A 189 14.23 -2.41 18.12
CA TYR A 189 14.23 -1.12 17.44
C TYR A 189 15.14 -0.09 18.13
N GLU A 190 15.21 -0.11 19.46
CA GLU A 190 16.14 0.72 20.23
C GLU A 190 17.61 0.35 19.96
N GLY A 191 17.90 -0.95 19.86
CA GLY A 191 19.24 -1.44 19.51
C GLY A 191 19.64 -1.08 18.08
N MET A 192 18.70 -1.14 17.12
CA MET A 192 18.95 -0.79 15.72
C MET A 192 19.06 0.72 15.51
N PHE A 193 18.28 1.52 16.23
CA PHE A 193 18.22 2.97 16.08
C PHE A 193 18.22 3.66 17.45
N PRO A 194 19.39 4.05 17.98
CA PRO A 194 19.47 4.71 19.30
C PRO A 194 18.66 6.01 19.38
N ALA A 195 18.51 6.73 18.28
CA ALA A 195 17.66 7.93 18.22
C ALA A 195 16.15 7.63 18.31
N PHE A 196 15.73 6.36 18.21
CA PHE A 196 14.35 5.92 18.45
C PHE A 196 14.03 6.01 19.93
N SER A 197 14.98 5.67 20.81
CA SER A 197 14.78 5.71 22.26
C SER A 197 14.41 7.10 22.77
N ASP A 198 14.98 8.15 22.18
CA ASP A 198 14.66 9.53 22.54
C ASP A 198 13.36 10.05 21.90
N SER A 199 12.84 9.32 20.91
CA SER A 199 11.63 9.69 20.17
C SER A 199 10.39 9.67 21.07
N ARG A 200 9.40 10.48 20.71
CA ARG A 200 8.14 10.57 21.45
C ARG A 200 7.33 9.29 21.27
N GLU A 201 7.45 8.70 20.09
CA GLU A 201 6.82 7.47 19.65
C GLU A 201 7.28 6.29 20.52
N CYS A 202 8.60 6.14 20.76
CA CYS A 202 9.10 5.09 21.66
C CYS A 202 8.68 5.32 23.12
N LYS A 203 8.72 6.57 23.61
CA LYS A 203 8.25 6.91 24.96
C LYS A 203 6.78 6.59 25.16
N LEU A 204 5.95 6.86 24.16
CA LEU A 204 4.54 6.45 24.17
C LEU A 204 4.44 4.93 24.23
N LEU A 205 5.11 4.20 23.33
CA LEU A 205 5.05 2.72 23.31
C LEU A 205 5.43 2.09 24.65
N LYS A 206 6.44 2.61 25.34
CA LYS A 206 6.83 2.14 26.68
C LYS A 206 5.75 2.40 27.73
N LYS A 207 5.16 3.60 27.75
CA LYS A 207 4.01 3.90 28.63
C LYS A 207 2.80 3.01 28.32
N LEU A 208 2.56 2.69 27.05
CA LEU A 208 1.47 1.79 26.65
C LEU A 208 1.75 0.34 27.06
N LEU A 209 3.02 -0.11 27.01
CA LEU A 209 3.43 -1.43 27.52
C LEU A 209 3.16 -1.52 29.02
N GLU A 210 3.62 -0.54 29.80
CA GLU A 210 3.40 -0.50 31.26
C GLU A 210 1.92 -0.50 31.61
N ALA A 211 1.11 0.33 30.93
CA ALA A 211 -0.34 0.36 31.14
C ALA A 211 -1.04 -0.95 30.74
N HIS A 212 -0.51 -1.67 29.74
CA HIS A 212 -1.03 -2.98 29.32
C HIS A 212 -0.64 -4.08 30.33
N GLU A 213 0.62 -4.11 30.78
CA GLU A 213 1.13 -5.01 31.83
C GLU A 213 0.33 -4.86 33.14
N GLU A 214 -0.07 -3.64 33.50
CA GLU A 214 -0.89 -3.33 34.68
C GLU A 214 -2.41 -3.51 34.44
N GLN A 215 -2.84 -3.87 33.22
CA GLN A 215 -4.25 -3.90 32.79
C GLN A 215 -5.03 -2.59 33.08
N ASN A 216 -4.33 -1.46 33.04
CA ASN A 216 -4.87 -0.16 33.41
C ASN A 216 -5.33 0.64 32.17
N SER A 217 -6.61 0.48 31.83
CA SER A 217 -7.19 1.18 30.66
C SER A 217 -7.27 2.70 30.80
N GLU A 218 -7.25 3.24 32.04
CA GLU A 218 -7.24 4.68 32.31
C GLU A 218 -5.86 5.27 32.01
N ALA A 219 -4.80 4.64 32.53
CA ALA A 219 -3.41 5.03 32.25
C ALA A 219 -3.10 4.96 30.75
N PHE A 220 -3.61 3.94 30.04
CA PHE A 220 -3.49 3.86 28.58
C PHE A 220 -4.15 5.06 27.89
N THR A 221 -5.35 5.43 28.32
CA THR A 221 -6.09 6.57 27.72
C THR A 221 -5.42 7.91 28.01
N GLU A 222 -4.88 8.08 29.21
CA GLU A 222 -4.12 9.28 29.59
C GLU A 222 -2.83 9.41 28.77
N ALA A 223 -2.05 8.33 28.63
CA ALA A 223 -0.84 8.32 27.82
C ALA A 223 -1.12 8.68 26.34
N VAL A 224 -2.20 8.13 25.76
CA VAL A 224 -2.62 8.47 24.39
C VAL A 224 -3.04 9.95 24.29
N LYS A 225 -3.76 10.48 25.29
CA LYS A 225 -4.20 11.89 25.31
C LYS A 225 -3.03 12.87 25.44
N GLU A 226 -2.06 12.56 26.31
CA GLU A 226 -0.83 13.33 26.42
C GLU A 226 -0.09 13.38 25.08
N PHE A 227 0.02 12.24 24.40
CA PHE A 227 0.68 12.18 23.11
C PHE A 227 -0.07 12.96 22.03
N ASP A 228 -1.40 12.81 21.92
CA ASP A 228 -2.21 13.53 20.92
C ASP A 228 -2.11 15.06 21.08
N SER A 229 -1.97 15.55 22.31
CA SER A 229 -1.79 16.98 22.57
C SER A 229 -0.49 17.56 22.00
N ILE A 230 0.55 16.72 21.85
CA ILE A 230 1.88 17.10 21.37
C ILE A 230 2.08 16.70 19.91
N SER A 231 1.49 15.59 19.50
CA SER A 231 1.67 14.93 18.20
C SER A 231 0.34 14.32 17.80
N ARG A 232 -0.38 15.05 16.95
CA ARG A 232 -1.75 14.72 16.57
C ARG A 232 -1.82 13.35 15.91
N LEU A 233 -2.71 12.50 16.41
CA LEU A 233 -2.89 11.14 15.92
C LEU A 233 -3.62 11.15 14.58
N ASP A 234 -3.13 10.32 13.65
CA ASP A 234 -3.84 10.04 12.41
C ASP A 234 -5.02 9.06 12.66
N GLN A 235 -5.92 8.95 11.69
CA GLN A 235 -7.10 8.06 11.79
C GLN A 235 -6.69 6.59 11.97
N TRP A 236 -5.57 6.16 11.39
CA TRP A 236 -5.09 4.79 11.46
C TRP A 236 -4.52 4.46 12.84
N GLN A 237 -3.69 5.33 13.39
CA GLN A 237 -3.12 5.24 14.73
C GLN A 237 -4.23 5.21 15.77
N THR A 238 -5.23 6.09 15.61
CA THR A 238 -6.43 6.08 16.48
C THR A 238 -7.14 4.74 16.42
N THR A 239 -7.33 4.19 15.22
CA THR A 239 -7.98 2.88 15.03
C THR A 239 -7.18 1.76 15.69
N MET A 240 -5.86 1.72 15.51
CA MET A 240 -5.00 0.70 16.12
C MET A 240 -4.95 0.81 17.65
N LEU A 241 -4.81 2.03 18.19
CA LEU A 241 -4.79 2.27 19.63
C LEU A 241 -6.13 1.90 20.28
N LEU A 242 -7.26 2.15 19.60
CA LEU A 242 -8.57 1.69 20.07
C LEU A 242 -8.68 0.17 20.07
N ARG A 243 -8.12 -0.51 19.06
CA ARG A 243 -8.07 -1.99 19.04
C ARG A 243 -7.22 -2.54 20.20
N ILE A 244 -6.05 -1.96 20.48
CA ILE A 244 -5.22 -2.33 21.65
C ILE A 244 -5.95 -2.01 22.96
N LYS A 245 -6.66 -0.89 23.06
CA LYS A 245 -7.44 -0.60 24.26
C LYS A 245 -8.53 -1.65 24.52
N LYS A 246 -9.17 -2.16 23.46
CA LYS A 246 -10.17 -3.23 23.58
C LYS A 246 -9.55 -4.53 24.11
N THR A 247 -8.30 -4.87 23.77
CA THR A 247 -7.65 -6.08 24.30
C THR A 247 -7.40 -5.97 25.81
N ILE A 248 -7.06 -4.78 26.33
CA ILE A 248 -6.88 -4.51 27.76
C ILE A 248 -8.19 -4.63 28.54
N GLN A 249 -9.30 -4.12 27.98
CA GLN A 249 -10.59 -4.07 28.66
C GLN A 249 -11.29 -5.43 28.78
N GLY A 250 -10.72 -6.48 28.16
CA GLY A 250 -11.36 -7.78 28.05
C GLY A 250 -12.57 -7.74 27.12
N ASP A 251 -12.82 -8.85 26.45
CA ASP A 251 -13.80 -9.02 25.36
C ASP A 251 -15.26 -8.91 25.84
N ALA A 252 -15.67 -7.75 26.36
CA ALA A 252 -17.01 -7.48 26.92
C ALA A 252 -17.97 -6.87 25.88
N GLY A 253 -17.75 -7.11 24.59
CA GLY A 253 -18.37 -6.30 23.52
C GLY A 253 -19.10 -7.02 22.40
N ASP A 254 -18.62 -8.15 21.87
CA ASP A 254 -19.09 -8.64 20.56
C ASP A 254 -19.58 -10.10 20.57
N LEU A 255 -20.53 -10.40 21.47
CA LEU A 255 -21.53 -11.47 21.29
C LEU A 255 -22.92 -10.85 21.13
N LYS A 256 -23.22 -10.32 19.95
CA LYS A 256 -24.59 -10.17 19.43
C LYS A 256 -24.64 -10.33 17.92
#